data_AF-A0A920THM5-F1
#
_entry.id   AF-A0A920THM5-F1
#
_cell.length_a   1.000
_cell.length_b   1.000
_cell.length_c   1.000
_cell.angle_alpha   90.00
_cell.angle_beta   90.00
_cell.angle_gamma   90.00
#
_symmetry.space_group_name_H-M   'P 1'
#
loop_
_entity.id
_entity.type
_entity.pdbx_description
1 polymer ?
#
loop_
_entity_poly.entity_id
_entity_poly.type
_entity_poly.pdbx_seq_one_letter_code
_entity_poly.pdbx_strand_id
1 'polypeptide(L)'
;MARTDFDRELTTLMDELLSLGSMVQKSLLLSLDALKTRDLKLSKKVIAEDDEIDSKAVEIEEKCIDLMATQQPLAGDLRTIVTLLLVSTELERMGDYAEGIAKIGLRMGERSAIKTINRYTKNRRFSQ
;
A
#
# COMPACT_ATOMS: atom_id res chain seq x y z
N MET A 1 -24.25 -15.95 25.65
CA MET A 1 -24.81 -16.24 24.32
C MET A 1 -25.16 -14.99 23.50
N ALA A 2 -24.70 -13.79 23.88
CA ALA A 2 -24.59 -12.64 22.95
C ALA A 2 -23.16 -12.07 23.02
N ARG A 3 -22.62 -11.97 24.24
CA ARG A 3 -21.22 -11.62 24.50
C ARG A 3 -20.20 -12.50 23.76
N THR A 4 -20.44 -13.82 23.72
CA THR A 4 -19.54 -14.78 23.06
C THR A 4 -19.49 -14.60 21.54
N ASP A 5 -20.60 -14.21 20.92
CA ASP A 5 -20.64 -13.97 19.47
C ASP A 5 -19.96 -12.64 19.13
N PHE A 6 -20.21 -11.60 19.94
CA PHE A 6 -19.48 -10.33 19.86
C PHE A 6 -17.97 -10.53 19.98
N ASP A 7 -17.50 -11.24 21.02
CA ASP A 7 -16.07 -11.46 21.23
C ASP A 7 -15.43 -12.24 20.07
N ARG A 8 -16.18 -13.18 19.45
CA ARG A 8 -15.74 -13.92 18.25
C ARG A 8 -15.64 -13.00 17.03
N GLU A 9 -16.67 -12.20 16.75
CA GLU A 9 -16.67 -11.25 15.63
C GLU A 9 -15.57 -10.19 15.78
N LEU A 10 -15.35 -9.70 17.00
CA LEU A 10 -14.25 -8.78 17.31
C LEU A 10 -12.88 -9.43 17.05
N THR A 11 -12.72 -10.71 17.42
CA THR A 11 -11.47 -11.46 17.13
C THR A 11 -11.25 -11.60 15.63
N THR A 12 -12.29 -11.97 14.87
CA THR A 12 -12.21 -12.04 13.40
C THR A 12 -11.80 -10.70 12.79
N LEU A 13 -12.38 -9.59 13.28
CA LEU A 13 -12.06 -8.25 12.81
C LEU A 13 -10.60 -7.87 13.08
N MET A 14 -10.05 -8.29 14.24
CA MET A 14 -8.64 -8.12 14.56
C MET A 14 -7.74 -8.92 13.61
N ASP A 15 -8.10 -10.16 13.28
CA ASP A 15 -7.35 -11.00 12.34
C ASP A 15 -7.36 -10.39 10.92
N GLU A 16 -8.48 -9.82 10.50
CA GLU A 16 -8.58 -9.12 9.22
C GLU A 16 -7.70 -7.86 9.17
N LEU A 17 -7.64 -7.10 10.26
CA LEU A 17 -6.75 -5.95 10.38
C LEU A 17 -5.28 -6.36 10.31
N LEU A 18 -4.89 -7.47 10.94
CA LEU A 18 -3.54 -8.03 10.84
C LEU A 18 -3.21 -8.48 9.40
N SER A 19 -4.20 -9.02 8.69
CA SER A 19 -4.06 -9.36 7.27
C SER A 19 -3.83 -8.11 6.42
N LEU A 20 -4.62 -7.05 6.61
CA LEU A 20 -4.43 -5.76 5.94
C LEU A 20 -3.02 -5.21 6.21
N GLY A 21 -2.58 -5.23 7.47
CA GLY A 21 -1.23 -4.79 7.84
C GLY A 21 -0.14 -5.58 7.12
N SER A 22 -0.32 -6.89 6.94
CA SER A 22 0.62 -7.73 6.19
C SER A 22 0.65 -7.40 4.70
N MET A 23 -0.50 -7.09 4.10
CA MET A 23 -0.61 -6.64 2.71
C MET A 23 0.12 -5.31 2.49
N VAL A 24 -0.13 -4.33 3.36
CA VAL A 24 0.52 -3.01 3.33
C VAL A 24 2.03 -3.14 3.51
N GLN A 25 2.48 -3.94 4.48
CA GLN A 25 3.91 -4.18 4.69
C GLN A 25 4.57 -4.77 3.44
N LYS A 26 3.94 -5.75 2.80
CA LYS A 26 4.43 -6.35 1.56
C LYS A 26 4.48 -5.31 0.44
N SER A 27 3.41 -4.54 0.24
CA SER A 27 3.35 -3.48 -0.79
C SER A 27 4.48 -2.46 -0.61
N LEU A 28 4.72 -2.01 0.63
CA LEU A 28 5.80 -1.09 0.96
C LEU A 28 7.19 -1.67 0.64
N LEU A 29 7.45 -2.93 1.02
CA LEU A 29 8.74 -3.56 0.72
C LEU A 29 8.97 -3.71 -0.79
N LEU A 30 7.94 -4.10 -1.54
CA LEU A 30 8.01 -4.25 -2.99
C LEU A 30 8.17 -2.90 -3.69
N SER A 31 7.51 -1.85 -3.23
CA SER A 31 7.63 -0.50 -3.81
C SER A 31 9.04 0.06 -3.65
N LEU A 32 9.64 -0.14 -2.48
CA LEU A 32 11.02 0.25 -2.19
C LEU A 32 12.03 -0.55 -3.04
N ASP A 33 11.83 -1.86 -3.19
CA ASP A 33 12.69 -2.69 -4.03
C ASP A 33 12.58 -2.31 -5.51
N ALA A 34 11.35 -2.09 -6.00
CA ALA A 34 11.10 -1.63 -7.36
C ALA A 34 11.80 -0.29 -7.65
N LEU A 35 11.69 0.66 -6.72
CA LEU A 35 12.34 1.96 -6.84
C LEU A 35 13.88 1.83 -6.84
N LYS A 36 14.43 1.02 -5.94
CA LYS A 36 15.88 0.82 -5.81
C LYS A 36 16.48 0.16 -7.05
N THR A 37 15.81 -0.86 -7.59
CA THR A 37 16.28 -1.68 -8.72
C THR A 37 15.90 -1.11 -10.09
N ARG A 38 15.00 -0.13 -10.14
CA ARG A 38 14.35 0.36 -11.36
C ARG A 38 13.54 -0.73 -12.08
N ASP A 39 12.97 -1.66 -11.33
CA ASP A 39 12.10 -2.70 -11.89
C ASP A 39 10.70 -2.14 -12.18
N LEU A 40 10.49 -1.78 -13.46
CA LEU A 40 9.21 -1.24 -13.93
C LEU A 40 8.07 -2.26 -13.84
N LYS A 41 8.36 -3.57 -13.91
CA LYS A 41 7.31 -4.60 -13.77
C LYS A 41 6.86 -4.68 -12.32
N LEU A 42 7.81 -4.63 -11.38
CA LEU A 42 7.48 -4.65 -9.97
C LEU A 42 6.73 -3.38 -9.55
N SER A 43 7.10 -2.21 -10.06
CA SER A 43 6.32 -0.98 -9.81
C SER A 43 4.89 -1.08 -10.32
N LYS A 44 4.66 -1.60 -11.54
CA LYS A 44 3.30 -1.81 -12.06
C LYS A 44 2.49 -2.80 -11.20
N LYS A 45 3.15 -3.82 -10.69
CA LYS A 45 2.52 -4.81 -9.82
C LYS A 45 2.04 -4.17 -8.52
N VAL A 46 2.89 -3.38 -7.85
CA VAL A 46 2.51 -2.68 -6.62
C VAL A 46 1.30 -1.78 -6.85
N ILE A 47 1.30 -1.02 -7.95
CA ILE A 47 0.17 -0.13 -8.30
C ILE A 47 -1.13 -0.92 -8.51
N ALA A 48 -1.05 -2.11 -9.13
CA ALA A 48 -2.23 -2.93 -9.38
C ALA A 48 -2.73 -3.70 -8.15
N GLU A 49 -1.85 -4.01 -7.20
CA GLU A 49 -2.21 -4.71 -5.94
C GLU A 49 -2.78 -3.74 -4.88
N ASP A 50 -2.72 -2.42 -5.11
CA ASP A 50 -3.21 -1.40 -4.17
C ASP A 50 -4.74 -1.41 -4.02
N ASP A 51 -5.46 -1.63 -5.12
CA ASP A 51 -6.93 -1.78 -5.12
C ASP A 51 -7.41 -2.88 -4.13
N GLU A 52 -6.58 -3.91 -3.90
CA GLU A 52 -6.89 -4.98 -2.92
C GLU A 52 -6.74 -4.50 -1.47
N ILE A 53 -5.80 -3.59 -1.20
CA ILE A 53 -5.61 -2.96 0.12
C ILE A 53 -6.81 -2.07 0.44
N ASP A 54 -7.22 -1.23 -0.51
CA ASP A 54 -8.38 -0.33 -0.37
C ASP A 54 -9.65 -1.13 -0.11
N SER A 55 -9.90 -2.15 -0.93
CA SER A 55 -11.07 -3.02 -0.79
C SER A 55 -11.11 -3.70 0.58
N LYS A 56 -9.95 -4.13 1.08
CA LYS A 56 -9.85 -4.78 2.39
C LYS A 56 -10.08 -3.81 3.55
N ALA A 57 -9.61 -2.57 3.42
CA ALA A 57 -9.86 -1.53 4.42
C ALA A 57 -11.35 -1.17 4.50
N VAL A 58 -12.02 -1.01 3.35
CA VAL A 58 -13.47 -0.79 3.29
C VAL A 58 -14.24 -1.96 3.92
N GLU A 59 -13.86 -3.20 3.63
CA GLU A 59 -14.47 -4.39 4.25
C GLU A 59 -14.38 -4.37 5.79
N ILE A 60 -13.24 -3.93 6.33
CA ILE A 60 -13.03 -3.82 7.78
C ILE A 60 -13.89 -2.70 8.36
N GLU A 61 -13.98 -1.55 7.67
CA GLU A 61 -14.84 -0.43 8.06
C GLU A 61 -16.32 -0.86 8.14
N GLU A 62 -16.83 -1.52 7.10
CA GLU A 62 -18.21 -2.03 7.07
C GLU A 62 -18.48 -2.97 8.24
N LYS A 63 -17.57 -3.91 8.52
CA LYS A 63 -17.70 -4.84 9.66
C LYS A 63 -17.65 -4.14 11.01
N CYS A 64 -16.84 -3.08 11.15
CA CYS A 64 -16.84 -2.26 12.36
C CYS A 64 -18.22 -1.63 12.59
N ILE A 65 -18.80 -1.04 11.53
CA ILE A 65 -20.10 -0.38 11.57
C ILE A 65 -21.21 -1.38 11.90
N ASP A 66 -21.21 -2.55 11.25
CA ASP A 66 -22.18 -3.62 11.49
C ASP A 66 -22.10 -4.12 12.93
N LEU A 67 -20.90 -4.32 13.46
CA LEU A 67 -20.70 -4.77 14.84
C LEU A 67 -21.22 -3.74 15.85
N MET A 68 -20.99 -2.44 15.62
CA MET A 68 -21.54 -1.37 16.45
C MET A 68 -23.06 -1.32 16.39
N ALA A 69 -23.65 -1.49 15.21
CA ALA A 69 -25.09 -1.40 15.00
C ALA A 69 -25.84 -2.60 15.60
N THR A 70 -25.28 -3.81 15.50
CA THR A 70 -25.98 -5.05 15.84
C THR A 70 -25.78 -5.50 17.30
N GLN A 71 -24.63 -5.20 17.91
CA GLN A 71 -24.27 -5.74 19.23
C GLN A 71 -24.40 -4.73 20.38
N GLN A 72 -24.71 -3.45 20.11
CA GLN A 72 -24.83 -2.38 21.11
C GLN A 72 -23.68 -2.38 22.15
N PRO A 73 -22.41 -2.32 21.69
CA PRO A 73 -21.23 -2.47 22.54
C PRO A 73 -21.15 -1.41 23.65
N LEU A 74 -20.66 -1.81 24.82
CA LEU A 74 -20.40 -0.87 25.92
C LEU A 74 -19.19 0.03 25.60
N ALA A 75 -18.98 1.09 26.39
CA ALA A 75 -17.96 2.10 26.11
C ALA A 75 -16.53 1.56 25.86
N GLY A 76 -16.13 0.47 26.54
CA GLY A 76 -14.83 -0.18 26.31
C GLY A 76 -14.76 -0.91 24.98
N ASP A 77 -15.82 -1.64 24.65
CA ASP A 77 -15.97 -2.38 23.40
C ASP A 77 -16.02 -1.40 22.20
N LEU A 78 -16.81 -0.32 22.32
CA LEU A 78 -16.92 0.73 21.31
C LEU A 78 -15.56 1.40 21.05
N ARG A 79 -14.79 1.71 22.10
CA ARG A 79 -13.44 2.28 21.95
C ARG A 79 -12.52 1.35 21.17
N THR A 80 -12.64 0.04 21.39
CA THR A 80 -11.86 -0.97 20.67
C THR A 80 -12.21 -0.96 19.19
N ILE A 81 -13.50 -0.99 18.85
CA ILE A 81 -13.96 -0.98 17.44
C ILE A 81 -13.52 0.30 16.73
N VAL A 82 -13.68 1.48 17.38
CA VAL A 82 -13.22 2.76 16.82
C VAL A 82 -11.71 2.76 16.60
N THR A 83 -10.95 2.11 17.49
CA THR A 83 -9.49 2.00 17.31
C THR A 83 -9.16 1.13 16.09
N LEU A 84 -9.86 0.02 15.88
CA LEU A 84 -9.68 -0.83 14.70
C LEU A 84 -9.98 -0.04 13.41
N LEU A 85 -11.06 0.74 13.40
CA LEU A 85 -11.42 1.61 12.27
C LEU A 85 -10.29 2.60 11.96
N LEU A 86 -9.82 3.35 12.96
CA LEU A 86 -8.75 4.34 12.77
C LEU A 86 -7.44 3.69 12.28
N VAL A 87 -7.08 2.52 12.81
CA VAL A 87 -5.89 1.81 12.35
C VAL A 87 -6.06 1.31 10.93
N SER A 88 -7.24 0.83 10.53
CA SER A 88 -7.50 0.40 9.16
C SER A 88 -7.34 1.54 8.15
N THR A 89 -7.82 2.74 8.48
CA THR A 89 -7.63 3.94 7.67
C THR A 89 -6.15 4.34 7.56
N GLU A 90 -5.38 4.30 8.65
CA GLU A 90 -3.95 4.60 8.57
C GLU A 90 -3.17 3.53 7.78
N LEU A 91 -3.61 2.27 7.80
CA LEU A 91 -3.02 1.20 6.99
C LEU A 91 -3.28 1.41 5.49
N GLU A 92 -4.50 1.76 5.10
CA GLU A 92 -4.82 2.10 3.70
C GLU A 92 -3.96 3.27 3.20
N ARG A 93 -3.84 4.34 3.99
CA ARG A 93 -2.97 5.48 3.66
C ARG A 93 -1.50 5.09 3.49
N MET A 94 -1.03 4.08 4.23
CA MET A 94 0.31 3.52 4.05
C MET A 94 0.44 2.71 2.74
N GLY A 95 -0.63 2.04 2.31
CA GLY A 95 -0.75 1.41 0.98
C GLY A 95 -0.63 2.44 -0.14
N ASP A 96 -1.43 3.50 -0.09
CA ASP A 96 -1.38 4.68 -0.95
C ASP A 96 0.05 5.24 -1.11
N TYR A 97 0.80 5.34 0.00
CA TYR A 97 2.19 5.79 -0.04
C TYR A 97 3.11 4.80 -0.77
N ALA A 98 2.91 3.49 -0.61
CA ALA A 98 3.64 2.47 -1.35
C ALA A 98 3.33 2.53 -2.86
N GLU A 99 2.07 2.71 -3.22
CA GLU A 99 1.63 2.92 -4.60
C GLU A 99 2.26 4.20 -5.21
N GLY A 100 2.29 5.29 -4.45
CA GLY A 100 2.98 6.53 -4.79
C GLY A 100 4.49 6.35 -5.05
N ILE A 101 5.18 5.57 -4.20
CA ILE A 101 6.60 5.22 -4.40
C ILE A 101 6.78 4.44 -5.70
N ALA A 102 5.91 3.47 -6.00
CA ALA A 102 5.96 2.71 -7.23
C ALA A 102 5.70 3.58 -8.48
N LYS A 103 4.75 4.51 -8.41
CA LYS A 103 4.50 5.52 -9.47
C LYS A 103 5.74 6.38 -9.73
N ILE A 104 6.48 6.77 -8.70
CA ILE A 104 7.77 7.47 -8.84
C ILE A 104 8.78 6.58 -9.57
N GLY A 105 8.89 5.30 -9.19
CA GLY A 105 9.75 4.32 -9.86
C GLY A 105 9.49 4.23 -11.37
N LEU A 106 8.22 4.19 -11.78
CA LEU A 106 7.84 4.20 -13.20
C LEU A 106 8.27 5.47 -13.92
N ARG A 107 8.05 6.65 -13.31
CA ARG A 107 8.40 7.94 -13.91
C ARG A 107 9.91 8.09 -14.08
N MET A 108 10.70 7.52 -13.17
CA MET A 108 12.16 7.58 -13.26
C MET A 108 12.72 6.69 -14.38
N GLY A 109 11.95 5.71 -14.87
CA GLY A 109 12.32 4.84 -15.99
C GLY A 109 13.52 3.93 -15.69
N GLU A 110 13.94 3.19 -16.72
CA GLU A 110 15.20 2.45 -16.67
C GLU A 110 16.39 3.42 -16.59
N ARG A 111 17.52 2.96 -16.03
CA ARG A 111 18.77 3.73 -16.13
C ARG A 111 19.08 3.96 -17.61
N SER A 112 18.90 5.19 -18.07
CA SER A 112 19.40 5.61 -19.38
C SER A 112 20.89 5.33 -19.41
N ALA A 113 21.32 4.41 -20.28
CA ALA A 113 22.72 4.34 -20.66
C ALA A 113 23.06 5.72 -21.19
N ILE A 114 23.94 6.43 -20.49
CA ILE A 114 24.46 7.74 -20.91
C ILE A 114 24.74 7.62 -22.41
N LYS A 115 23.96 8.32 -23.24
CA LYS A 115 24.34 8.50 -24.65
C LYS A 115 25.68 9.22 -24.60
N THR A 116 26.77 8.49 -24.79
CA THR A 116 28.09 9.08 -24.98
C THR A 116 27.94 10.11 -26.09
N ILE A 117 28.00 11.40 -25.75
CA ILE A 117 28.00 12.49 -26.72
C ILE A 117 29.38 12.46 -27.38
N ASN A 118 29.55 11.58 -28.37
CA ASN A 118 30.68 11.65 -29.30
C ASN A 118 30.32 12.68 -30.38
N ARG A 119 30.32 13.98 -30.03
CA ARG A 119 30.03 15.07 -30.98
C ARG A 119 31.24 15.91 -31.41
N TYR A 120 32.48 15.58 -31.00
CA TYR A 120 33.64 16.45 -31.29
C TYR A 120 34.90 15.77 -31.79
N THR A 121 34.82 14.81 -32.72
CA THR A 121 36.05 14.24 -33.37
C THR A 121 35.95 14.00 -34.87
N LYS A 122 35.15 14.76 -35.63
CA LYS A 122 35.30 14.83 -37.11
C LYS A 122 34.99 16.24 -37.64
N ASN A 123 35.92 17.17 -37.46
CA ASN A 123 36.28 18.19 -38.46
C ASN A 123 37.39 19.11 -37.92
N ARG A 124 38.59 18.55 -37.80
CA ARG A 124 39.84 19.31 -38.02
C ARG A 124 40.51 18.73 -39.26
N ARG A 125 40.01 19.09 -40.44
CA ARG A 125 40.85 19.16 -41.63
C ARG A 125 41.25 20.62 -41.79
N PHE A 126 42.44 20.92 -41.28
CA PHE A 126 43.24 22.06 -41.71
C PHE A 126 43.57 21.87 -43.19
N SER A 127 43.31 22.88 -44.00
CA SER A 127 43.93 23.12 -45.31
C SER A 127 43.91 24.64 -45.43
N GLN A 128 45.04 25.30 -45.14
CA GLN A 128 46.01 25.79 -46.14
C GLN A 128 45.33 26.67 -47.17
#